data_AF-E0E4L3-F1
#
_entry.id   AF-E0E4L3-F1
#
_cell.length_a   1.000
_cell.length_b   1.000
_cell.length_c   1.000
_cell.angle_alpha   90.00
_cell.angle_beta   90.00
_cell.angle_gamma   90.00
#
_symmetry.space_group_name_H-M   'P 1'
#
loop_
_entity.id
_entity.type
_entity.pdbx_description
1 polymer ?
#
loop_
_entity_poly.entity_id
_entity_poly.type
_entity_poly.pdbx_seq_one_letter_code
_entity_poly.pdbx_strand_id
1 'polypeptide(L)'
;MARDKVLSRSLILKNAKKEFLKKGFEKASMRTIASLSGLTVGAIYRHFTSKDALFEALVQPTLEGAVNLFKIELELASKKLKDINMKDGSYIESPDANVGVLKMLDYIYDNYDDFVLMFRCGQGTKYENIQEFFVDMEVEGSKVYIEAMEACGLVKNPFTETELHIFCTMSMTPLFEVINHKYDYEEAVKMVKVMSYGQYWAWNKICLLGNSRQDLPSNKFEASKEFERNELAGMGDDIETG
;
A
#
# COMPACT_ATOMS: atom_id res chain seq x y z
N MET A 1 -21.77 10.52 35.36
CA MET A 1 -21.04 11.63 34.70
C MET A 1 -19.91 11.16 33.77
N ALA A 2 -18.79 10.57 34.24
CA ALA A 2 -17.71 10.13 33.32
C ALA A 2 -18.14 8.95 32.42
N ARG A 3 -18.81 7.95 33.00
CA ARG A 3 -19.36 6.78 32.27
C ARG A 3 -20.40 7.19 31.21
N ASP A 4 -21.31 8.11 31.53
CA ASP A 4 -22.33 8.62 30.59
C ASP A 4 -21.72 9.44 29.43
N LYS A 5 -20.63 10.17 29.71
CA LYS A 5 -19.90 10.95 28.70
C LYS A 5 -19.15 10.03 27.72
N VAL A 6 -18.57 8.95 28.21
CA VAL A 6 -17.90 7.92 27.38
C VAL A 6 -18.93 7.13 26.55
N LEU A 7 -20.06 6.76 27.15
CA LEU A 7 -21.18 6.11 26.46
C LEU A 7 -21.76 7.03 25.36
N SER A 8 -21.91 8.33 25.63
CA SER A 8 -22.32 9.32 24.63
C SER A 8 -21.30 9.43 23.48
N ARG A 9 -19.99 9.46 23.77
CA ARG A 9 -18.96 9.61 22.73
C ARG A 9 -18.91 8.40 21.79
N SER A 10 -18.93 7.19 22.33
CA SER A 10 -18.92 5.95 21.53
C SER A 10 -20.17 5.81 20.67
N LEU A 11 -21.34 6.19 21.18
CA LEU A 11 -22.59 6.20 20.41
C LEU A 11 -22.56 7.20 19.26
N ILE A 12 -22.03 8.41 19.50
CA ILE A 12 -21.84 9.42 18.45
C ILE A 12 -20.93 8.86 17.35
N LEU A 13 -19.77 8.30 17.68
CA LEU A 13 -18.85 7.72 16.69
C LEU A 13 -19.51 6.59 15.89
N LYS A 14 -20.22 5.67 16.56
CA LYS A 14 -20.94 4.58 15.90
C LYS A 14 -21.96 5.09 14.88
N ASN A 15 -22.77 6.09 15.24
CA ASN A 15 -23.79 6.63 14.34
C ASN A 15 -23.20 7.55 13.27
N ALA A 16 -22.10 8.24 13.57
CA ALA A 16 -21.34 9.02 12.60
C ALA A 16 -20.74 8.12 11.53
N LYS A 17 -20.06 7.02 11.91
CA LYS A 17 -19.54 6.01 10.99
C LYS A 17 -20.61 5.54 10.01
N LYS A 18 -21.80 5.20 10.50
CA LYS A 18 -22.94 4.79 9.65
C LYS A 18 -23.39 5.87 8.67
N GLU A 19 -23.54 7.11 9.14
CA GLU A 19 -23.96 8.23 8.28
C GLU A 19 -22.91 8.54 7.21
N PHE A 20 -21.63 8.58 7.59
CA PHE A 20 -20.51 8.83 6.66
C PHE A 20 -20.36 7.71 5.63
N LEU A 21 -20.42 6.44 6.04
CA LEU A 21 -20.38 5.30 5.10
C LEU A 21 -21.54 5.33 4.10
N LYS A 22 -22.70 5.85 4.51
CA LYS A 22 -23.90 5.91 3.66
C LYS A 22 -23.89 7.09 2.69
N LYS A 23 -23.39 8.25 3.13
CA LYS A 23 -23.57 9.52 2.38
C LYS A 23 -22.27 10.17 1.93
N GLY A 24 -21.11 9.69 2.39
CA GLY A 24 -19.84 10.41 2.28
C GLY A 24 -19.78 11.58 3.27
N PHE A 25 -18.58 12.14 3.44
CA PHE A 25 -18.36 13.26 4.35
C PHE A 25 -19.21 14.48 3.99
N GLU A 26 -19.19 14.93 2.74
CA GLU A 26 -19.86 16.17 2.31
C GLU A 26 -21.36 16.16 2.61
N LYS A 27 -22.05 15.08 2.22
CA LYS A 27 -23.52 14.96 2.33
C LYS A 27 -24.00 14.45 3.70
N ALA A 28 -23.10 13.98 4.56
CA ALA A 28 -23.45 13.57 5.92
C ALA A 28 -23.90 14.77 6.78
N SER A 29 -24.92 14.52 7.61
CA SER A 29 -25.56 15.57 8.40
C SER A 29 -25.33 15.41 9.91
N MET A 30 -24.73 16.43 10.53
CA MET A 30 -24.56 16.50 12.00
C MET A 30 -25.91 16.41 12.75
N ARG A 31 -26.99 16.94 12.16
CA ARG A 31 -28.34 16.81 12.71
C ARG A 31 -28.85 15.37 12.67
N THR A 32 -28.58 14.65 11.59
CA THR A 32 -28.95 13.23 11.47
C THR A 32 -28.18 12.39 12.49
N ILE A 33 -26.86 12.61 12.62
CA ILE A 33 -26.02 11.93 13.61
C ILE A 33 -26.52 12.20 15.04
N ALA A 34 -26.88 13.45 15.35
CA ALA A 34 -27.44 13.82 16.64
C ALA A 34 -28.76 13.10 16.92
N SER A 35 -29.68 13.11 15.97
CA SER A 35 -30.96 12.41 16.08
C SER A 35 -30.79 10.90 16.28
N LEU A 36 -29.93 10.25 15.49
CA LEU A 36 -29.62 8.81 15.63
C LEU A 36 -28.97 8.49 16.98
N SER A 37 -28.28 9.45 17.59
CA SER A 37 -27.61 9.29 18.88
C SER A 37 -28.51 9.69 20.06
N GLY A 38 -29.75 10.13 19.84
CA GLY A 38 -30.64 10.63 20.89
C GLY A 38 -30.14 11.94 21.53
N LEU A 39 -29.35 12.73 20.80
CA LEU A 39 -28.71 13.94 21.28
C LEU A 39 -29.15 15.17 20.49
N THR A 40 -28.94 16.35 21.05
CA THR A 40 -29.00 17.60 20.30
C THR A 40 -27.70 17.81 19.52
N VAL A 41 -27.77 18.60 18.45
CA VAL A 41 -26.57 18.97 17.67
C VAL A 41 -25.53 19.68 18.55
N GLY A 42 -25.97 20.62 19.41
CA GLY A 42 -25.09 21.28 20.37
C GLY A 42 -24.43 20.32 21.37
N ALA A 43 -25.10 19.20 21.72
CA ALA A 43 -24.50 18.19 22.56
C ALA A 43 -23.35 17.45 21.85
N ILE A 44 -23.46 17.16 20.55
CA ILE A 44 -22.35 16.59 19.76
C ILE A 44 -21.15 17.55 19.74
N TYR A 45 -21.40 18.86 19.56
CA TYR A 45 -20.31 19.84 19.49
C TYR A 45 -19.51 19.99 20.79
N ARG A 46 -20.03 19.50 21.93
CA ARG A 46 -19.26 19.39 23.18
C ARG A 46 -18.24 18.23 23.17
N HIS A 47 -18.37 17.28 22.25
CA HIS A 47 -17.45 16.15 22.07
C HIS A 47 -16.52 16.34 20.87
N PHE A 48 -17.02 16.95 19.78
CA PHE A 48 -16.30 17.13 18.53
C PHE A 48 -16.54 18.54 18.00
N THR A 49 -15.49 19.33 17.87
CA THR A 49 -15.58 20.77 17.53
C THR A 49 -16.14 21.02 16.13
N SER A 50 -16.03 20.06 15.22
CA SER A 50 -16.51 20.15 13.84
C SER A 50 -16.93 18.78 13.30
N LYS A 51 -17.53 18.77 12.10
CA LYS A 51 -17.78 17.54 11.35
C LYS A 51 -16.46 16.85 10.97
N ASP A 52 -15.45 17.64 10.59
CA ASP A 52 -14.08 17.18 10.33
C ASP A 52 -13.47 16.48 11.54
N ALA A 53 -13.53 17.10 12.72
CA ALA A 53 -12.99 16.51 13.96
C ALA A 53 -13.69 15.19 14.33
N LEU A 54 -14.98 15.06 14.01
CA LEU A 54 -15.72 13.81 14.18
C LEU A 54 -15.30 12.74 13.16
N PHE A 55 -15.09 13.11 11.90
CA PHE A 55 -14.61 12.20 10.87
C PHE A 55 -13.17 11.74 11.17
N GLU A 56 -12.28 12.67 11.49
CA GLU A 56 -10.91 12.42 11.89
C GLU A 56 -10.83 11.48 13.11
N ALA A 57 -11.69 11.67 14.11
CA ALA A 57 -11.72 10.78 15.27
C ALA A 57 -12.15 9.33 14.95
N LEU A 58 -12.74 9.07 13.77
CA LEU A 58 -13.04 7.72 13.30
C LEU A 58 -11.85 7.09 12.60
N VAL A 59 -11.13 7.85 11.78
CA VAL A 59 -10.16 7.29 10.84
C VAL A 59 -8.70 7.43 11.28
N GLN A 60 -8.38 8.47 12.03
CA GLN A 60 -7.01 8.79 12.44
C GLN A 60 -6.35 7.65 13.25
N PRO A 61 -7.02 6.99 14.22
CA PRO A 61 -6.40 5.88 14.94
C PRO A 61 -6.03 4.71 14.01
N THR A 62 -6.90 4.41 13.04
CA THR A 62 -6.66 3.35 12.06
C THR A 62 -5.50 3.71 11.13
N LEU A 63 -5.47 4.96 10.65
CA LEU A 63 -4.37 5.47 9.83
C LEU A 63 -3.03 5.41 10.56
N GLU A 64 -2.98 5.84 11.82
CA GLU A 64 -1.77 5.80 12.64
C GLU A 64 -1.27 4.36 12.83
N GLY A 65 -2.17 3.40 13.07
CA GLY A 65 -1.79 2.00 13.16
C GLY A 65 -1.27 1.44 11.83
N ALA A 66 -1.86 1.83 10.69
CA ALA A 66 -1.36 1.43 9.36
C ALA A 66 0.05 1.99 9.11
N VAL A 67 0.27 3.28 9.39
CA VAL A 67 1.57 3.94 9.25
C VAL A 67 2.62 3.28 10.16
N ASN A 68 2.25 2.93 11.40
CA ASN A 68 3.17 2.26 12.33
C ASN A 68 3.51 0.83 11.86
N LEU A 69 2.53 0.07 11.38
CA LEU A 69 2.77 -1.24 10.81
C LEU A 69 3.74 -1.17 9.63
N PHE A 70 3.53 -0.21 8.72
CA PHE A 70 4.42 0.03 7.60
C PHE A 70 5.86 0.30 8.03
N LYS A 71 6.06 1.21 8.99
CA LYS A 71 7.39 1.54 9.53
C LYS A 71 8.08 0.33 10.15
N ILE A 72 7.35 -0.48 10.90
CA ILE A 72 7.90 -1.70 11.53
C ILE A 72 8.39 -2.68 10.46
N GLU A 73 7.59 -2.94 9.41
CA GLU A 73 7.99 -3.87 8.34
C GLU A 73 9.20 -3.32 7.55
N LEU A 74 9.26 -2.01 7.28
CA LEU A 74 10.41 -1.37 6.64
C LEU A 74 11.69 -1.50 7.49
N GLU A 75 11.61 -1.28 8.80
CA GLU A 75 12.74 -1.47 9.71
C GLU A 75 13.21 -2.92 9.75
N LEU A 76 12.28 -3.88 9.76
CA LEU A 76 12.60 -5.31 9.72
C LEU A 76 13.29 -5.69 8.41
N ALA A 77 12.79 -5.21 7.26
CA ALA A 77 13.42 -5.42 5.97
C ALA A 77 14.85 -4.85 5.95
N SER A 78 15.02 -3.62 6.44
CA SER A 78 16.32 -2.93 6.50
C SER A 78 17.32 -3.63 7.44
N LYS A 79 16.85 -4.22 8.55
CA LYS A 79 17.70 -5.03 9.45
C LYS A 79 18.14 -6.32 8.78
N LYS A 80 17.23 -7.02 8.10
CA LYS A 80 17.54 -8.28 7.39
C LYS A 80 18.63 -8.09 6.34
N LEU A 81 18.71 -6.93 5.67
CA LEU A 81 19.79 -6.63 4.72
C LEU A 81 21.20 -6.81 5.31
N LYS A 82 21.39 -6.51 6.60
CA LYS A 82 22.70 -6.62 7.27
C LYS A 82 23.16 -8.07 7.48
N ASP A 83 22.21 -9.01 7.47
CA ASP A 83 22.46 -10.43 7.68
C ASP A 83 22.66 -11.18 6.35
N ILE A 84 22.49 -10.51 5.21
CA ILE A 84 22.67 -11.12 3.88
C ILE A 84 24.16 -11.25 3.58
N ASN A 85 24.66 -12.48 3.59
CA ASN A 85 26.02 -12.80 3.19
C ASN A 85 26.08 -12.98 1.65
N MET A 86 26.37 -11.91 0.91
CA MET A 86 26.56 -11.96 -0.54
C MET A 86 27.80 -12.79 -0.89
N LYS A 87 27.62 -14.07 -1.23
CA LYS A 87 28.68 -14.87 -1.86
C LYS A 87 28.33 -15.51 -3.20
N ASP A 88 27.10 -15.47 -3.69
CA ASP A 88 26.82 -16.06 -5.03
C ASP A 88 25.86 -15.29 -5.96
N GLY A 89 25.41 -14.08 -5.61
CA GLY A 89 24.54 -13.31 -6.50
C GLY A 89 23.10 -13.84 -6.63
N SER A 90 22.71 -14.86 -5.89
CA SER A 90 21.29 -15.16 -5.68
C SER A 90 20.72 -14.19 -4.64
N TYR A 91 19.95 -13.22 -5.10
CA TYR A 91 18.94 -12.61 -4.23
C TYR A 91 17.89 -13.68 -3.98
N ILE A 92 18.11 -14.44 -2.91
CA ILE A 92 17.32 -15.61 -2.51
C ILE A 92 15.85 -15.18 -2.41
N GLU A 93 14.97 -15.92 -3.07
CA GLU A 93 13.53 -15.91 -2.81
C GLU A 93 13.32 -15.88 -1.29
N SER A 94 12.94 -14.72 -0.75
CA SER A 94 12.51 -14.66 0.63
C SER A 94 11.15 -15.34 0.70
N PRO A 95 10.98 -16.46 1.43
CA PRO A 95 9.65 -17.01 1.73
C PRO A 95 8.76 -15.98 2.43
N ASP A 96 9.37 -14.92 2.97
CA ASP A 96 8.72 -13.82 3.69
C ASP A 96 8.34 -12.61 2.81
N ALA A 97 8.54 -12.64 1.49
CA ALA A 97 8.28 -11.46 0.62
C ALA A 97 6.82 -10.95 0.74
N ASN A 98 5.90 -11.83 1.10
CA ASN A 98 4.48 -11.50 1.27
C ASN A 98 4.09 -11.14 2.72
N VAL A 99 4.99 -11.28 3.70
CA VAL A 99 4.62 -11.15 5.12
C VAL A 99 4.14 -9.74 5.46
N GLY A 100 4.85 -8.70 5.01
CA GLY A 100 4.48 -7.32 5.30
C GLY A 100 3.13 -6.94 4.68
N VAL A 101 2.93 -7.29 3.39
CA VAL A 101 1.68 -6.97 2.69
C VAL A 101 0.49 -7.76 3.24
N LEU A 102 0.68 -9.00 3.68
CA LEU A 102 -0.37 -9.80 4.31
C LEU A 102 -0.75 -9.28 5.70
N LYS A 103 0.22 -8.84 6.50
CA LYS A 103 -0.08 -8.15 7.77
C LYS A 103 -0.85 -6.86 7.56
N MET A 104 -0.50 -6.08 6.52
CA MET A 104 -1.27 -4.89 6.16
C MET A 104 -2.69 -5.26 5.73
N LEU A 105 -2.85 -6.34 4.96
CA LEU A 105 -4.15 -6.86 4.58
C LEU A 105 -4.98 -7.27 5.80
N ASP A 106 -4.41 -8.03 6.74
CA ASP A 106 -5.08 -8.43 7.99
C ASP A 106 -5.56 -7.18 8.75
N TYR A 107 -4.68 -6.19 8.90
CA TYR A 107 -5.01 -4.92 9.55
C TYR A 107 -6.10 -4.13 8.83
N ILE A 108 -6.12 -4.16 7.49
CA ILE A 108 -7.19 -3.58 6.68
C ILE A 108 -8.52 -4.24 7.02
N TYR A 109 -8.59 -5.57 7.06
CA TYR A 109 -9.84 -6.28 7.34
C TYR A 109 -10.32 -6.15 8.79
N ASP A 110 -9.39 -6.10 9.75
CA ASP A 110 -9.72 -5.79 11.16
C ASP A 110 -10.35 -4.40 11.33
N ASN A 111 -10.04 -3.47 10.41
CA ASN A 111 -10.49 -2.08 10.45
C ASN A 111 -11.22 -1.65 9.16
N TYR A 112 -11.90 -2.59 8.49
CA TYR A 112 -12.33 -2.44 7.10
C TYR A 112 -13.21 -1.20 6.85
N ASP A 113 -14.20 -1.00 7.72
CA ASP A 113 -15.10 0.17 7.63
C ASP A 113 -14.35 1.50 7.73
N ASP A 114 -13.26 1.58 8.50
CA ASP A 114 -12.48 2.81 8.66
C ASP A 114 -11.60 3.08 7.44
N PHE A 115 -11.07 2.03 6.80
CA PHE A 115 -10.42 2.14 5.50
C PHE A 115 -11.41 2.57 4.41
N VAL A 116 -12.60 1.97 4.35
CA VAL A 116 -13.65 2.38 3.42
C VAL A 116 -14.04 3.85 3.64
N LEU A 117 -14.16 4.28 4.90
CA LEU A 117 -14.42 5.68 5.22
C LEU A 117 -13.34 6.61 4.65
N MET A 118 -12.05 6.33 4.92
CA MET A 118 -10.95 7.15 4.41
C MET A 118 -10.92 7.17 2.89
N PHE A 119 -10.99 6.01 2.25
CA PHE A 119 -10.75 5.86 0.81
C PHE A 119 -11.92 6.33 -0.05
N ARG A 120 -13.15 6.21 0.45
CA ARG A 120 -14.36 6.43 -0.38
C ARG A 120 -15.27 7.53 0.14
N CYS A 121 -15.09 7.95 1.40
CA CYS A 121 -15.98 8.91 2.04
C CYS A 121 -15.27 10.19 2.49
N GLY A 122 -13.96 10.32 2.28
CA GLY A 122 -13.13 11.45 2.72
C GLY A 122 -13.11 12.68 1.81
N GLN A 123 -13.87 12.72 0.72
CA GLN A 123 -13.92 13.89 -0.17
C GLN A 123 -14.33 15.16 0.60
N GLY A 124 -13.63 16.27 0.35
CA GLY A 124 -13.79 17.53 1.08
C GLY A 124 -13.10 17.56 2.45
N THR A 125 -12.32 16.53 2.81
CA THR A 125 -11.49 16.49 4.02
C THR A 125 -10.01 16.40 3.67
N LYS A 126 -9.12 16.47 4.68
CA LYS A 126 -7.70 16.20 4.50
C LYS A 126 -7.36 14.77 4.00
N TYR A 127 -8.34 13.86 4.00
CA TYR A 127 -8.20 12.47 3.55
C TYR A 127 -8.63 12.25 2.09
N GLU A 128 -9.00 13.30 1.35
CA GLU A 128 -9.43 13.18 -0.05
C GLU A 128 -8.39 12.48 -0.94
N ASN A 129 -7.10 12.71 -0.68
CA ASN A 129 -5.98 12.11 -1.42
C ASN A 129 -5.26 11.02 -0.61
N ILE A 130 -6.01 10.21 0.15
CA ILE A 130 -5.42 9.19 1.03
C ILE A 130 -4.61 8.13 0.26
N GLN A 131 -4.98 7.80 -0.97
CA GLN A 131 -4.22 6.86 -1.79
C GLN A 131 -2.83 7.41 -2.11
N GLU A 132 -2.75 8.68 -2.51
CA GLU A 132 -1.48 9.37 -2.77
C GLU A 132 -0.62 9.41 -1.50
N PHE A 133 -1.22 9.68 -0.33
CA PHE A 133 -0.49 9.64 0.94
C PHE A 133 0.18 8.27 1.19
N PHE A 134 -0.50 7.17 0.90
CA PHE A 134 0.06 5.83 1.05
C PHE A 134 1.15 5.55 0.00
N VAL A 135 1.00 6.04 -1.23
CA VAL A 135 2.03 5.95 -2.28
C VAL A 135 3.27 6.75 -1.92
N ASP A 136 3.13 7.98 -1.48
CA ASP A 136 4.24 8.83 -1.03
C ASP A 136 5.00 8.17 0.12
N MET A 137 4.27 7.58 1.08
CA MET A 137 4.88 6.82 2.17
C MET A 137 5.68 5.60 1.67
N GLU A 138 5.17 4.87 0.68
CA GLU A 138 5.86 3.74 0.04
C GLU A 138 7.11 4.20 -0.72
N VAL A 139 7.05 5.34 -1.41
CA VAL A 139 8.19 5.95 -2.11
C VAL A 139 9.29 6.32 -1.12
N GLU A 140 8.95 7.02 -0.03
CA GLU A 140 9.94 7.41 0.98
C GLU A 140 10.53 6.18 1.69
N GLY A 141 9.71 5.17 1.99
CA GLY A 141 10.18 3.91 2.54
C GLY A 141 11.15 3.19 1.60
N SER A 142 10.82 3.16 0.30
CA SER A 142 11.65 2.54 -0.73
C SER A 142 12.99 3.26 -0.90
N LYS A 143 13.03 4.60 -0.81
CA LYS A 143 14.29 5.37 -0.82
C LYS A 143 15.20 4.98 0.33
N VAL A 144 14.68 4.91 1.55
CA VAL A 144 15.44 4.48 2.73
C VAL A 144 15.99 3.06 2.55
N TYR A 145 15.18 2.15 1.99
CA TYR A 145 15.62 0.79 1.71
C TYR A 145 16.71 0.73 0.61
N ILE A 146 16.57 1.51 -0.47
CA ILE A 146 17.59 1.63 -1.52
C ILE A 146 18.90 2.16 -0.95
N GLU A 147 18.88 3.23 -0.16
CA GLU A 147 20.07 3.79 0.49
C GLU A 147 20.76 2.76 1.40
N ALA A 148 19.99 1.95 2.13
CA ALA A 148 20.53 0.87 2.95
C ALA A 148 21.22 -0.22 2.10
N MET A 149 20.63 -0.57 0.95
CA MET A 149 21.24 -1.52 0.02
C MET A 149 22.51 -0.94 -0.63
N GLU A 150 22.53 0.35 -0.97
CA GLU A 150 23.71 1.05 -1.49
C GLU A 150 24.84 1.08 -0.46
N ALA A 151 24.54 1.38 0.79
CA ALA A 151 25.52 1.42 1.88
C ALA A 151 26.17 0.06 2.16
N CYS A 152 25.45 -1.04 1.91
CA CYS A 152 25.98 -2.40 1.99
C CYS A 152 26.66 -2.86 0.68
N GLY A 153 26.72 -2.01 -0.35
CA GLY A 153 27.34 -2.33 -1.64
C GLY A 153 26.55 -3.35 -2.48
N LEU A 154 25.26 -3.55 -2.18
CA LEU A 154 24.45 -4.60 -2.81
C LEU A 154 23.97 -4.17 -4.20
N VAL A 155 23.49 -2.94 -4.35
CA VAL A 155 22.99 -2.35 -5.60
C VAL A 155 23.28 -0.86 -5.65
N LYS A 156 23.21 -0.25 -6.83
CA LYS A 156 23.11 1.20 -7.02
C LYS A 156 21.66 1.55 -7.33
N ASN A 157 21.16 2.69 -6.88
CA ASN A 157 19.78 3.12 -7.10
C ASN A 157 19.40 3.00 -8.59
N PRO A 158 18.45 2.11 -8.93
CA PRO A 158 18.10 1.83 -10.32
C PRO A 158 16.96 2.72 -10.84
N PHE A 159 16.34 3.54 -9.97
CA PHE A 159 15.15 4.33 -10.28
C PHE A 159 15.45 5.83 -10.34
N THR A 160 14.86 6.53 -11.31
CA THR A 160 14.59 7.97 -11.16
C THR A 160 13.42 8.19 -10.19
N GLU A 161 13.24 9.42 -9.71
CA GLU A 161 12.10 9.76 -8.82
C GLU A 161 10.75 9.39 -9.43
N THR A 162 10.53 9.74 -10.70
CA THR A 162 9.28 9.43 -11.40
C THR A 162 9.05 7.93 -11.56
N GLU A 163 10.09 7.17 -11.88
CA GLU A 163 9.97 5.72 -12.06
C GLU A 163 9.70 5.00 -10.74
N LEU A 164 10.33 5.46 -9.64
CA LEU A 164 10.06 4.93 -8.31
C LEU A 164 8.61 5.20 -7.90
N HIS A 165 8.12 6.42 -8.13
CA HIS A 165 6.72 6.78 -7.84
C HIS A 165 5.73 5.92 -8.64
N ILE A 166 5.97 5.72 -9.95
CA ILE A 166 5.15 4.83 -10.79
C ILE A 166 5.19 3.40 -10.26
N PHE A 167 6.38 2.90 -9.91
CA PHE A 167 6.52 1.55 -9.38
C PHE A 167 5.77 1.37 -8.06
N CYS A 168 5.87 2.32 -7.14
CA CYS A 168 5.18 2.31 -5.84
C CYS A 168 3.65 2.46 -6.00
N THR A 169 3.20 3.27 -6.96
CA THR A 169 1.79 3.37 -7.30
C THR A 169 1.25 2.02 -7.76
N MET A 170 1.97 1.36 -8.67
CA MET A 170 1.63 0.03 -9.16
C MET A 170 1.72 -1.04 -8.06
N SER A 171 2.66 -0.90 -7.11
CA SER A 171 2.81 -1.84 -5.99
C SER A 171 1.63 -1.78 -5.02
N MET A 172 1.15 -0.57 -4.72
CA MET A 172 0.07 -0.33 -3.75
C MET A 172 -1.33 -0.55 -4.30
N THR A 173 -1.51 -0.44 -5.62
CA THR A 173 -2.82 -0.56 -6.28
C THR A 173 -3.63 -1.80 -5.87
N PRO A 174 -3.07 -3.03 -5.78
CA PRO A 174 -3.84 -4.20 -5.34
C PRO A 174 -4.50 -4.03 -3.96
N LEU A 175 -3.84 -3.41 -2.99
CA LEU A 175 -4.45 -3.14 -1.67
C LEU A 175 -5.59 -2.11 -1.76
N PHE A 176 -5.44 -1.11 -2.63
CA PHE A 176 -6.48 -0.11 -2.85
C PHE A 176 -7.71 -0.75 -3.52
N GLU A 177 -7.49 -1.64 -4.48
CA GLU A 177 -8.55 -2.39 -5.16
C GLU A 177 -9.34 -3.26 -4.18
N VAL A 178 -8.67 -3.91 -3.20
CA VAL A 178 -9.36 -4.63 -2.11
C VAL A 178 -10.40 -3.76 -1.42
N ILE A 179 -10.02 -2.54 -1.02
CA ILE A 179 -10.89 -1.60 -0.30
C ILE A 179 -12.00 -1.06 -1.23
N ASN A 180 -11.64 -0.71 -2.46
CA ASN A 180 -12.55 -0.06 -3.41
C ASN A 180 -13.63 -1.02 -3.94
N HIS A 181 -13.26 -2.26 -4.22
CA HIS A 181 -14.12 -3.28 -4.81
C HIS A 181 -14.78 -4.21 -3.80
N LYS A 182 -14.36 -4.17 -2.52
CA LYS A 182 -14.94 -4.98 -1.44
C LYS A 182 -14.84 -6.48 -1.68
N TYR A 183 -13.68 -6.91 -2.16
CA TYR A 183 -13.36 -8.34 -2.22
C TYR A 183 -13.47 -8.96 -0.83
N ASP A 184 -13.88 -10.23 -0.77
CA ASP A 184 -13.78 -10.96 0.49
C ASP A 184 -12.30 -11.24 0.82
N TYR A 185 -12.05 -11.58 2.08
CA TYR A 185 -10.69 -11.76 2.58
C TYR A 185 -9.94 -12.90 1.85
N GLU A 186 -10.61 -14.00 1.51
CA GLU A 186 -9.94 -15.13 0.87
C GLU A 186 -9.52 -14.81 -0.57
N GLU A 187 -10.37 -14.09 -1.30
CA GLU A 187 -10.06 -13.57 -2.64
C GLU A 187 -8.94 -12.53 -2.58
N ALA A 188 -9.01 -11.59 -1.64
CA ALA A 188 -8.01 -10.56 -1.46
C ALA A 188 -6.63 -11.14 -1.14
N VAL A 189 -6.56 -12.17 -0.28
CA VAL A 189 -5.29 -12.87 0.03
C VAL A 189 -4.68 -13.48 -1.23
N LYS A 190 -5.47 -14.14 -2.08
CA LYS A 190 -4.98 -14.74 -3.33
C LYS A 190 -4.45 -13.67 -4.29
N MET A 191 -5.22 -12.60 -4.48
CA MET A 191 -4.86 -11.48 -5.36
C MET A 191 -3.58 -10.81 -4.89
N VAL A 192 -3.52 -10.39 -3.63
CA VAL A 192 -2.37 -9.66 -3.07
C VAL A 192 -1.12 -10.51 -3.14
N LYS A 193 -1.18 -11.82 -2.82
CA LYS A 193 -0.01 -12.73 -2.90
C LYS A 193 0.58 -12.84 -4.30
N VAL A 194 -0.27 -12.97 -5.32
CA VAL A 194 0.20 -13.09 -6.71
C VAL A 194 0.84 -11.78 -7.17
N MET A 195 0.20 -10.65 -6.86
CA MET A 195 0.72 -9.33 -7.22
C MET A 195 2.04 -9.03 -6.51
N SER A 196 2.12 -9.26 -5.20
CA SER A 196 3.33 -9.01 -4.42
C SER A 196 4.50 -9.89 -4.84
N TYR A 197 4.24 -11.15 -5.24
CA TYR A 197 5.28 -12.00 -5.80
C TYR A 197 5.84 -11.43 -7.11
N GLY A 198 4.97 -11.02 -8.04
CA GLY A 198 5.40 -10.42 -9.31
C GLY A 198 6.15 -9.10 -9.11
N GLN A 199 5.67 -8.25 -8.20
CA GLN A 199 6.30 -6.98 -7.85
C GLN A 199 7.67 -7.18 -7.21
N TYR A 200 7.80 -8.13 -6.28
CA TYR A 200 9.08 -8.49 -5.67
C TYR A 200 10.08 -8.98 -6.71
N TRP A 201 9.66 -9.86 -7.62
CA TRP A 201 10.51 -10.32 -8.72
C TRP A 201 10.96 -9.15 -9.61
N ALA A 202 10.04 -8.26 -9.98
CA ALA A 202 10.35 -7.10 -10.80
C ALA A 202 11.33 -6.15 -10.11
N TRP A 203 11.11 -5.84 -8.83
CA TRP A 203 12.01 -5.03 -8.01
C TRP A 203 13.42 -5.59 -8.04
N ASN A 204 13.59 -6.87 -7.74
CA ASN A 204 14.91 -7.51 -7.69
C ASN A 204 15.62 -7.45 -9.05
N LYS A 205 14.89 -7.73 -10.14
CA LYS A 205 15.46 -7.64 -11.48
C LYS A 205 15.87 -6.21 -11.82
N ILE A 206 15.06 -5.21 -11.50
CA ILE A 206 15.39 -3.80 -11.75
C ILE A 206 16.62 -3.38 -10.94
N CYS A 207 16.69 -3.75 -9.66
CA CYS A 207 17.84 -3.46 -8.80
C CYS A 207 19.14 -4.11 -9.31
N LEU A 208 19.06 -5.28 -9.96
CA LEU A 208 20.21 -5.95 -10.57
C LEU A 208 20.64 -5.34 -11.92
N LEU A 209 19.83 -4.51 -12.58
CA LEU A 209 20.22 -3.86 -13.84
C LEU A 209 21.32 -2.81 -13.65
N GLY A 210 21.46 -2.24 -12.44
CA GLY A 210 22.51 -1.25 -12.14
C GLY A 210 22.64 -0.15 -13.22
N ASN A 211 23.86 0.07 -13.73
CA ASN A 211 24.10 1.05 -14.80
C ASN A 211 23.72 0.57 -16.22
N SER A 212 23.47 -0.74 -16.44
CA SER A 212 23.18 -1.28 -17.78
C SER A 212 21.80 -0.89 -18.31
N ARG A 213 21.02 -0.15 -17.50
CA ARG A 213 19.78 0.49 -17.94
C ARG A 213 20.02 1.54 -19.04
N GLN A 214 21.18 2.20 -19.02
CA GLN A 214 21.57 3.16 -20.07
C GLN A 214 21.87 2.48 -21.41
N ASP A 215 22.10 1.16 -21.40
CA ASP A 215 22.36 0.34 -22.57
C ASP A 215 21.07 -0.27 -23.16
N LEU A 216 19.89 0.02 -22.59
CA LEU A 216 18.62 -0.39 -23.18
C LEU A 216 18.45 0.32 -24.54
N PRO A 217 18.27 -0.42 -25.65
CA PRO A 217 18.23 0.18 -26.97
C PRO A 217 17.08 1.18 -27.05
N SER A 218 17.42 2.42 -27.41
CA SER A 218 16.51 3.56 -27.53
C SER A 218 15.45 3.41 -28.63
N ASN A 219 15.53 2.34 -29.44
CA ASN A 219 14.66 2.11 -30.60
C ASN A 219 14.21 0.63 -30.67
N LYS A 220 13.01 0.31 -30.16
CA LYS A 220 12.44 -1.05 -30.16
C LYS A 220 11.62 -1.35 -31.43
N PHE A 221 12.29 -1.48 -32.57
CA PHE A 221 11.74 -2.27 -33.69
C PHE A 221 12.69 -3.36 -34.19
N GLU A 222 13.96 -3.35 -33.77
CA GLU A 222 14.94 -4.37 -34.16
C GLU A 222 15.28 -5.37 -33.05
N ALA A 223 15.18 -4.98 -31.77
CA ALA A 223 15.50 -5.86 -30.64
C ALA A 223 14.58 -7.11 -30.53
N SER A 224 13.32 -7.04 -31.00
CA SER A 224 12.44 -8.22 -31.04
C SER A 224 12.87 -9.24 -32.09
N LYS A 225 13.41 -8.77 -33.23
CA LYS A 225 13.89 -9.63 -34.32
C LYS A 225 15.20 -10.34 -34.02
N GLU A 226 15.92 -9.93 -33.00
CA GLU A 226 17.18 -10.55 -32.56
C GLU A 226 16.92 -11.54 -31.43
N PHE A 227 15.99 -11.23 -30.51
CA PHE A 227 15.53 -12.16 -29.48
C PHE A 227 14.79 -13.38 -30.09
N GLU A 228 13.87 -13.16 -31.03
CA GLU A 228 13.18 -14.26 -31.74
C GLU A 228 14.14 -15.08 -32.62
N ARG A 229 15.18 -14.47 -33.20
CA ARG A 229 16.18 -15.20 -34.01
C ARG A 229 17.07 -16.10 -33.15
N ASN A 230 17.44 -15.64 -31.96
CA ASN A 230 18.32 -16.38 -31.07
C ASN A 230 17.58 -17.51 -30.34
N GLU A 231 16.30 -17.37 -30.02
CA GLU A 231 15.49 -18.51 -29.52
C GLU A 231 15.24 -19.56 -30.60
N LEU A 232 14.97 -19.17 -31.84
CA LEU A 232 14.74 -20.12 -32.94
C LEU A 232 16.02 -20.82 -33.42
N ALA A 233 17.18 -20.16 -33.34
CA ALA A 233 18.48 -20.77 -33.65
C ALA A 233 18.92 -21.79 -32.59
N GLY A 234 18.58 -21.56 -31.31
CA GLY A 234 18.90 -22.48 -30.21
C GLY A 234 18.04 -23.74 -30.16
N MET A 235 16.93 -23.79 -30.90
CA MET A 235 16.04 -24.97 -30.99
C MET A 235 16.30 -25.84 -32.23
N GLY A 236 17.24 -25.45 -33.10
CA GLY A 236 17.53 -26.13 -34.36
C GLY A 236 18.66 -27.17 -34.31
N ASP A 237 19.53 -27.13 -33.29
CA ASP A 237 20.75 -27.97 -33.26
C ASP A 237 20.59 -29.29 -32.47
N ASP A 238 19.43 -29.56 -31.86
CA ASP A 238 19.17 -30.80 -31.11
C ASP A 238 18.38 -31.87 -31.92
N ILE A 239 18.18 -31.68 -33.22
CA ILE A 239 17.55 -32.69 -34.09
C ILE A 239 18.34 -32.87 -35.38
N GLU A 240 19.61 -33.27 -35.29
CA GLU A 240 20.29 -34.07 -36.31
C GLU A 240 21.71 -34.41 -35.84
N THR A 241 21.88 -35.52 -35.10
CA THR A 241 22.99 -36.48 -35.28
C THR A 241 22.90 -37.61 -34.24
N GLY A 242 22.71 -38.84 -34.74
CA GLY A 242 23.32 -40.06 -34.20
C GLY A 242 22.74 -40.68 -32.94
#